data_AF-A0A285LFL0-F1
#
_entry.id   AF-A0A285LFL0-F1
#
_cell.length_a   1.000
_cell.length_b   1.000
_cell.length_c   1.000
_cell.angle_alpha   90.00
_cell.angle_beta   90.00
_cell.angle_gamma   90.00
#
_symmetry.space_group_name_H-M   'P 1'
#
loop_
_entity.id
_entity.type
_entity.pdbx_description
1 polymer ?
#
loop_
_entity_poly.entity_id
_entity_poly.type
_entity_poly.pdbx_seq_one_letter_code
_entity_poly.pdbx_strand_id
1 'polypeptide(L)' 'MTDPKCELLAGLAEPREIIDQLTDEEAATLSTLLRRAEQQQRHSLDAAIDASLEVLPRLVRIPARKILFGK' A
#
# COMPACT_ATOMS: atom_id res chain seq x y z
N MET A 1 12.63 -13.19 15.15
CA MET A 1 12.66 -11.72 15.01
C MET A 1 12.98 -11.44 13.56
N THR A 2 12.06 -10.83 12.82
CA THR A 2 12.29 -10.46 11.41
C THR A 2 13.27 -9.29 11.37
N ASP A 3 14.27 -9.36 10.49
CA ASP A 3 15.25 -8.30 10.29
C ASP A 3 14.56 -7.07 9.63
N PRO A 4 14.54 -5.89 10.28
CA PRO A 4 13.86 -4.71 9.77
C PRO A 4 14.41 -4.22 8.42
N LYS A 5 15.70 -4.48 8.13
CA LYS A 5 16.31 -4.13 6.84
C LYS A 5 15.82 -5.05 5.73
N CYS A 6 15.63 -6.35 6.01
CA CYS A 6 15.05 -7.29 5.06
C CYS A 6 13.59 -6.93 4.69
N GLU A 7 12.80 -6.44 5.64
CA GLU A 7 11.43 -5.98 5.36
C GLU A 7 11.42 -4.73 4.46
N LEU A 8 12.34 -3.78 4.69
CA LEU A 8 12.48 -2.60 3.83
C LEU A 8 12.96 -2.94 2.42
N LEU A 9 13.90 -3.87 2.26
CA LEU A 9 14.38 -4.33 0.95
C LEU A 9 13.28 -4.99 0.11
N ALA A 10 12.33 -5.65 0.78
CA ALA A 10 11.19 -6.26 0.09
C ALA A 10 10.13 -5.22 -0.33
N GLY A 11 9.95 -4.15 0.47
CA GLY A 11 8.94 -3.12 0.23
C GLY A 11 9.40 -1.96 -0.65
N LEU A 12 10.69 -1.64 -0.63
CA LEU A 12 11.28 -0.56 -1.44
C LEU A 12 12.07 -1.18 -2.60
N ALA A 13 11.81 -0.70 -3.81
CA ALA A 13 12.63 -1.02 -4.98
C ALA A 13 13.97 -0.23 -4.98
N GLU A 14 14.57 -0.07 -3.80
CA GLU A 14 15.78 0.72 -3.59
C GLU A 14 17.01 -0.19 -3.53
N PRO A 15 18.19 0.30 -3.96
CA PRO A 15 19.44 -0.43 -3.86
C PRO A 15 19.77 -0.83 -2.41
N ARG A 16 20.24 -2.07 -2.23
CA ARG A 16 20.60 -2.61 -0.91
C ARG A 16 21.64 -1.78 -0.17
N GLU A 17 22.56 -1.18 -0.92
CA GLU A 17 23.64 -0.31 -0.44
C GLU A 17 23.12 0.94 0.32
N ILE A 18 21.90 1.40 0.01
CA ILE A 18 21.26 2.52 0.70
C ILE A 18 20.66 2.04 2.02
N ILE A 19 20.05 0.85 2.02
CA ILE A 19 19.42 0.28 3.21
C ILE A 19 20.46 -0.17 4.23
N ASP A 20 21.62 -0.64 3.77
CA ASP A 20 22.73 -1.04 4.63
C ASP A 20 23.36 0.14 5.40
N GLN A 21 23.22 1.37 4.90
CA GLN A 21 23.65 2.60 5.60
C GLN A 21 22.75 2.99 6.77
N LEU A 22 21.53 2.45 6.84
CA LEU A 22 20.60 2.73 7.92
C LEU A 22 21.02 1.99 9.20
N THR A 23 20.81 2.63 10.35
CA THR A 23 20.77 1.93 11.63
C THR A 23 19.51 1.06 11.73
N ASP A 24 19.50 0.11 12.66
CA ASP A 24 18.34 -0.78 12.85
C ASP A 24 17.10 -0.01 13.32
N GLU A 25 17.27 1.07 14.10
CA GLU A 25 16.18 1.94 14.56
C GLU A 25 15.58 2.75 13.40
N GLU A 26 16.42 3.32 12.53
CA GLU A 26 15.98 4.03 11.32
C GLU A 26 15.25 3.09 10.37
N ALA A 27 15.78 1.88 10.17
CA ALA A 27 15.15 0.85 9.36
C ALA A 27 13.77 0.45 9.91
N ALA A 28 13.64 0.25 11.22
CA ALA A 28 12.36 -0.05 11.85
C ALA A 28 11.35 1.10 11.71
N THR A 29 11.82 2.35 11.85
CA THR A 29 11.00 3.55 11.70
C THR A 29 10.49 3.69 10.27
N LEU A 30 11.37 3.58 9.28
CA LEU A 30 11.03 3.64 7.86
C LEU A 30 10.09 2.51 7.45
N SER A 31 10.30 1.29 7.94
CA SER A 31 9.40 0.15 7.70
C SER A 31 7.97 0.42 8.22
N THR A 32 7.86 1.09 9.36
CA THR A 32 6.56 1.49 9.93
C THR A 32 5.90 2.58 9.10
N LEU A 33 6.66 3.59 8.67
CA LEU A 33 6.17 4.67 7.82
C LEU A 33 5.70 4.17 6.45
N LEU A 34 6.47 3.26 5.83
CA LEU A 34 6.13 2.64 4.56
C LEU A 34 4.79 1.88 4.66
N ARG A 35 4.64 1.02 5.66
CA ARG A 35 3.38 0.28 5.90
C ARG A 35 2.19 1.21 6.07
N ARG A 36 2.37 2.32 6.81
CA ARG A 36 1.30 3.31 7.00
C ARG A 36 0.96 4.01 5.68
N ALA A 37 1.95 4.37 4.87
CA ALA A 37 1.75 5.00 3.57
C ALA A 37 1.01 4.06 2.60
N GLU A 38 1.38 2.78 2.55
CA GLU A 38 0.71 1.77 1.72
C GLU A 38 -0.75 1.56 2.14
N GLN A 39 -1.03 1.49 3.45
CA GLN A 39 -2.40 1.42 3.96
C GLN A 39 -3.21 2.65 3.57
N GLN A 40 -2.64 3.85 3.72
CA GLN A 40 -3.30 5.09 3.34
C GLN A 40 -3.57 5.14 1.83
N GLN A 41 -2.63 4.70 1.01
CA GLN A 41 -2.79 4.63 -0.44
C GLN A 41 -3.90 3.66 -0.84
N ARG A 42 -3.96 2.48 -0.21
CA ARG A 42 -5.05 1.51 -0.41
C ARG A 42 -6.41 2.09 -0.06
N HIS A 43 -6.54 2.73 1.09
CA HIS A 43 -7.78 3.39 1.50
C HIS A 43 -8.18 4.51 0.54
N SER A 44 -7.22 5.32 0.08
CA SER A 44 -7.48 6.36 -0.90
C SER A 44 -7.92 5.79 -2.25
N LEU A 45 -7.36 4.67 -2.67
CA LEU A 45 -7.75 3.98 -3.91
C LEU A 45 -9.16 3.41 -3.81
N ASP A 46 -9.48 2.71 -2.72
CA ASP A 46 -10.81 2.16 -2.50
C ASP A 46 -11.86 3.29 -2.45
N ALA A 47 -11.56 4.42 -1.81
CA ALA A 47 -12.43 5.59 -1.80
C ALA A 47 -12.62 6.21 -3.20
N ALA A 48 -11.56 6.26 -4.02
CA ALA A 48 -11.64 6.76 -5.39
C ALA A 48 -12.47 5.83 -6.30
N ILE A 49 -12.33 4.51 -6.13
CA ILE A 49 -13.16 3.51 -6.80
C ILE A 49 -14.62 3.72 -6.40
N ASP A 50 -14.90 3.87 -5.12
CA ASP A 50 -16.26 4.06 -4.62
C ASP A 50 -16.91 5.33 -5.19
N ALA A 51 -16.17 6.45 -5.19
CA ALA A 51 -16.59 7.69 -5.82
C ALA A 51 -16.88 7.51 -7.32
N SER A 52 -16.03 6.78 -8.05
CA SER A 52 -16.25 6.53 -9.48
C SER A 52 -17.51 5.71 -9.77
N LEU A 53 -17.95 4.87 -8.83
CA LEU A 53 -19.15 4.04 -8.95
C LEU A 53 -20.42 4.77 -8.50
N GLU A 54 -20.32 5.96 -7.90
CA GLU A 54 -21.50 6.70 -7.43
C GLU A 54 -22.42 7.13 -8.57
N VAL A 55 -21.87 7.34 -9.77
CA VAL A 55 -22.65 7.65 -10.98
C VAL A 55 -23.56 6.49 -11.42
N LEU A 56 -23.29 5.27 -10.95
CA LEU A 56 -24.08 4.09 -11.27
C LEU A 56 -25.25 3.90 -10.29
N PRO A 57 -26.39 3.34 -10.76
CA PRO A 57 -27.48 2.92 -9.88
C PRO A 57 -27.00 1.93 -8.80
N ARG A 58 -27.50 2.06 -7.57
CA ARG A 58 -27.03 1.27 -6.41
C ARG A 58 -26.99 -0.24 -6.67
N LEU A 59 -27.98 -0.77 -7.39
CA LEU A 59 -28.11 -2.20 -7.69
C LEU A 59 -26.95 -2.75 -8.54
N VAL A 60 -26.29 -1.92 -9.35
CA VAL A 60 -25.23 -2.36 -10.26
C VAL A 60 -23.82 -2.01 -9.78
N ARG A 61 -23.66 -1.30 -8.66
CA ARG A 61 -22.34 -0.86 -8.16
C ARG A 61 -21.43 -2.04 -7.77
N ILE A 62 -21.97 -3.02 -7.05
CA ILE A 62 -21.21 -4.22 -6.63
C ILE A 62 -20.75 -5.05 -7.84
N PRO A 63 -21.61 -5.43 -8.80
CA PRO A 63 -21.15 -6.15 -9.98
C PRO A 63 -20.21 -5.33 -10.85
N ALA A 64 -20.42 -4.01 -10.98
CA ALA A 64 -19.50 -3.13 -11.72
C ALA A 64 -18.10 -3.10 -11.08
N ARG A 65 -18.01 -3.01 -9.75
CA ARG A 65 -16.73 -3.09 -9.03
C ARG A 65 -15.98 -4.38 -9.34
N LYS A 66 -16.68 -5.51 -9.29
CA LYS A 66 -16.11 -6.83 -9.55
C LYS A 66 -15.60 -6.99 -10.98
N ILE A 67 -16.31 -6.44 -11.96
CA ILE A 67 -15.93 -6.50 -13.38
C ILE A 67 -14.74 -5.59 -13.68
N LEU A 68 -14.76 -4.34 -13.18
CA LEU A 68 -13.77 -3.33 -13.53
C LEU A 68 -12.46 -3.47 -12.75
N PHE A 69 -12.53 -3.94 -11.49
CA PHE A 69 -11.40 -3.94 -10.57
C PHE A 69 -11.06 -5.33 -10.01
N GLY A 70 -11.79 -6.39 -10.41
CA GLY A 70 -11.49 -7.78 -10.04
C GLY A 70 -11.67 -8.13 -8.56
N LYS A 71 -12.24 -7.21 -7.75
CA LYS A 71 -12.54 -7.38 -6.32
C LYS A 71 -14.04 -7.54 -6.09
#